data_AF-A0A7Y5RR29-F1
#
_entry.id   AF-A0A7Y5RR29-F1
#
_cell.length_a   1.000
_cell.length_b   1.000
_cell.length_c   1.000
_cell.angle_alpha   90.00
_cell.angle_beta   90.00
_cell.angle_gamma   90.00
#
_symmetry.space_group_name_H-M   'P 1'
#
loop_
_entity.id
_entity.type
_entity.pdbx_description
1 polymer ?
#
loop_
_entity_poly.entity_id
_entity_poly.type
_entity_poly.pdbx_seq_one_letter_code
_entity_poly.pdbx_strand_id
1 'polypeptide(L)'
;MADLTAMFRSLREVPSSPADAARIARDILTDKNTLKPVKAHVLRTSTLEPLADFLVVEAAMQSLRAELSFGGYEPLAMQARNAAGEWAKADVVILAPELSDLDSAAAADPLCDAAWPKRASDALVALAQSVRKAAKGRLIVLLPAMLESARDGYGDLAQDGRTGERFAELRTTAWNQLTENVADCLVFDSEQLVREEGLRALLDHRMWQGFRVPYSTTGMRALGMHLGRLIGVATLPRRKCLVLDCDNTLWGGVIGEVGKEHIELAPEGKGAGYYALQRDALALARRGVLLALLSKNQEAVVLDALAGHPHVLLRPELIAAHSISFDVTKAQGMRAIAKQLNIGLDSLVFVDDSATECELIRQLVPEVCVYQTPAAPHHLPGFLLTLREFDVARTLKEDHARAAEYQRRKERQRAAPVSGENLDDYLRSLEIKVKIVTARDATLERVVQMEGKTNQFNTTTRRLSRADLDRIIQSGGEVFAVNVADRFGDYGVTVACAVEMDKRDRRASVTSFLMSCRIIGLGAELALLSHVGAWAKQRGATTLSGYVKPSDKNQPARDLYQRAGFAESKAQDGSLGSRWDYDLERSVPETPKWIHA
;
A
#
# COMPACT_ATOMS: atom_id res chain seq x y z
N MET A 1 -5.12 25.77 20.57
CA MET A 1 -5.30 25.55 19.11
C MET A 1 -6.01 24.23 18.96
N ALA A 2 -7.22 24.21 18.41
CA ALA A 2 -7.87 22.95 18.06
C ALA A 2 -6.92 22.15 17.16
N ASP A 3 -6.83 20.84 17.36
CA ASP A 3 -6.00 19.97 16.53
C ASP A 3 -6.58 20.00 15.09
N LEU A 4 -6.01 20.87 14.24
CA LEU A 4 -6.43 21.05 12.86
C LEU A 4 -6.36 19.73 12.09
N THR A 5 -5.50 18.80 12.50
CA THR A 5 -5.47 17.41 11.99
C THR A 5 -6.80 16.69 12.24
N ALA A 6 -7.35 16.79 13.44
CA ALA A 6 -8.63 16.19 13.79
C ALA A 6 -9.79 16.87 13.04
N MET A 7 -9.68 18.19 12.81
CA MET A 7 -10.65 18.93 12.00
C MET A 7 -10.64 18.45 10.55
N PHE A 8 -9.48 18.36 9.89
CA PHE A 8 -9.40 17.92 8.49
C PHE A 8 -9.70 16.42 8.31
N ARG A 9 -9.36 15.58 9.29
CA ARG A 9 -9.77 14.16 9.31
C ARG A 9 -11.26 13.97 9.57
N SER A 10 -11.93 14.93 10.22
CA SER A 10 -13.37 14.84 10.48
C SER A 10 -14.22 15.28 9.28
N LEU A 11 -13.62 15.91 8.26
CA LEU A 11 -14.26 16.05 6.96
C LEU A 11 -14.58 14.64 6.45
N ARG A 12 -15.87 14.40 6.15
CA ARG A 12 -16.32 13.13 5.57
C ARG A 12 -16.17 13.12 4.06
N GLU A 13 -16.30 14.29 3.43
CA GLU A 13 -16.27 14.47 1.99
C GLU A 13 -15.58 15.79 1.60
N VAL A 14 -15.02 15.82 0.40
CA VAL A 14 -14.54 17.05 -0.23
C VAL A 14 -15.74 17.93 -0.60
N PRO A 15 -15.71 19.25 -0.29
CA PRO A 15 -16.80 20.16 -0.65
C PRO A 15 -17.14 20.10 -2.14
N SER A 16 -18.42 20.19 -2.48
CA SER A 16 -18.88 20.33 -3.88
C SER A 16 -18.67 21.72 -4.45
N SER A 17 -18.66 22.74 -3.57
CA SER A 17 -18.46 24.15 -3.91
C SER A 17 -16.97 24.48 -4.09
N PRO A 18 -16.55 25.05 -5.24
CA PRO A 18 -15.18 25.51 -5.44
C PRO A 18 -14.75 26.57 -4.43
N ALA A 19 -15.65 27.47 -4.05
CA ALA A 19 -15.34 28.55 -3.10
C ALA A 19 -15.03 27.99 -1.70
N ASP A 20 -15.77 26.96 -1.28
CA ASP A 20 -15.53 26.30 0.00
C ASP A 20 -14.25 25.46 -0.04
N ALA A 21 -14.03 24.72 -1.14
CA ALA A 21 -12.78 23.99 -1.34
C ALA A 21 -11.56 24.92 -1.31
N ALA A 22 -11.60 26.05 -2.02
CA ALA A 22 -10.52 27.05 -2.04
C ALA A 22 -10.28 27.70 -0.66
N ARG A 23 -11.35 27.93 0.12
CA ARG A 23 -11.21 28.43 1.50
C ARG A 23 -10.49 27.40 2.38
N ILE A 24 -10.95 26.15 2.38
CA ILE A 24 -10.36 25.08 3.20
C ILE A 24 -8.93 24.77 2.74
N ALA A 25 -8.67 24.72 1.44
CA ALA A 25 -7.34 24.47 0.87
C ALA A 25 -6.32 25.54 1.30
N ARG A 26 -6.72 26.82 1.35
CA ARG A 26 -5.85 27.89 1.88
C ARG A 26 -5.48 27.65 3.34
N ASP A 27 -6.46 27.30 4.18
CA ASP A 27 -6.20 27.01 5.60
C ASP A 27 -5.22 25.83 5.74
N ILE A 28 -5.43 24.75 4.97
CA ILE A 28 -4.53 23.57 4.92
C ILE A 28 -3.10 23.95 4.52
N LEU A 29 -2.94 24.75 3.47
CA LEU A 29 -1.63 25.11 2.94
C LEU A 29 -0.83 26.02 3.89
N THR A 30 -1.53 26.78 4.74
CA THR A 30 -0.89 27.60 5.78
C THR A 30 -0.42 26.80 7.00
N ASP A 31 -1.00 25.62 7.24
CA ASP A 31 -0.59 24.76 8.35
C ASP A 31 0.73 24.03 8.04
N LYS A 32 1.79 24.39 8.76
CA LYS A 32 3.12 23.80 8.58
C LYS A 32 3.52 22.74 9.59
N ASN A 33 2.71 22.52 10.62
CA ASN A 33 3.14 21.75 11.77
C ASN A 33 2.36 20.45 11.96
N THR A 34 1.15 20.33 11.39
CA THR A 34 0.27 19.18 11.65
C THR A 34 0.26 18.12 10.54
N LEU A 35 0.40 18.56 9.29
CA LEU A 35 0.29 17.70 8.11
C LEU A 35 1.66 17.38 7.50
N LYS A 36 1.82 16.16 7.00
CA LYS A 36 3.07 15.74 6.33
C LYS A 36 3.14 16.43 4.94
N PRO A 37 4.18 17.21 4.64
CA PRO A 37 4.31 17.86 3.34
C PRO A 37 4.60 16.83 2.25
N VAL A 38 3.97 17.01 1.08
CA VAL A 38 4.21 16.22 -0.13
C VAL A 38 4.19 17.15 -1.33
N LYS A 39 5.25 17.14 -2.13
CA LYS A 39 5.32 17.91 -3.37
C LYS A 39 4.79 17.08 -4.53
N ALA A 40 3.74 17.56 -5.17
CA ALA A 40 3.16 16.95 -6.35
C ALA A 40 3.25 17.89 -7.55
N HIS A 41 3.66 17.37 -8.70
CA HIS A 41 3.77 18.14 -9.94
C HIS A 41 2.92 17.51 -11.04
N VAL A 42 2.11 18.31 -11.74
CA VAL A 42 1.20 17.85 -12.78
C VAL A 42 1.75 18.22 -14.16
N LEU A 43 2.16 17.23 -14.94
CA LEU A 43 2.51 17.35 -16.35
C LEU A 43 1.23 17.26 -17.19
N ARG A 44 0.94 18.32 -17.95
CA ARG A 44 -0.36 18.54 -18.57
C ARG A 44 -0.27 19.50 -19.75
N THR A 45 -1.25 19.48 -20.64
CA THR A 45 -1.41 20.44 -21.77
C THR A 45 -2.76 21.17 -21.74
N SER A 46 -3.68 20.77 -20.85
CA SER A 46 -4.95 21.46 -20.54
C SER A 46 -4.84 22.40 -19.35
N THR A 47 -5.88 23.16 -19.05
CA THR A 47 -6.01 23.89 -17.79
C THR A 47 -6.62 22.97 -16.73
N LEU A 48 -5.78 22.50 -15.79
CA LEU A 48 -6.16 21.58 -14.71
C LEU A 48 -6.15 22.22 -13.32
N GLU A 49 -5.72 23.48 -13.22
CA GLU A 49 -5.63 24.27 -12.00
C GLU A 49 -6.90 24.23 -11.12
N PRO A 50 -8.13 24.21 -11.67
CA PRO A 50 -9.35 24.13 -10.85
C PRO A 50 -9.47 22.87 -9.98
N LEU A 51 -8.74 21.78 -10.28
CA LEU A 51 -8.74 20.59 -9.42
C LEU A 51 -7.90 20.75 -8.14
N ALA A 52 -7.01 21.75 -8.10
CA ALA A 52 -5.98 21.87 -7.08
C ALA A 52 -6.58 21.90 -5.67
N ASP A 53 -7.62 22.71 -5.46
CA ASP A 53 -8.25 22.87 -4.15
C ASP A 53 -8.89 21.55 -3.67
N PHE A 54 -9.58 20.85 -4.56
CA PHE A 54 -10.22 19.57 -4.25
C PHE A 54 -9.18 18.49 -3.89
N LEU A 55 -8.08 18.44 -4.64
CA LEU A 55 -6.98 17.52 -4.37
C LEU A 55 -6.31 17.82 -3.04
N VAL A 56 -6.05 19.11 -2.73
CA VAL A 56 -5.46 19.53 -1.45
C VAL A 56 -6.33 19.11 -0.27
N VAL A 57 -7.64 19.33 -0.37
CA VAL A 57 -8.59 18.90 0.68
C VAL A 57 -8.57 17.38 0.86
N GLU A 58 -8.64 16.62 -0.23
CA GLU A 58 -8.61 15.16 -0.17
C GLU A 58 -7.29 14.60 0.39
N ALA A 59 -6.16 15.22 0.05
CA ALA A 59 -4.86 14.87 0.61
C ALA A 59 -4.81 15.15 2.13
N ALA A 60 -5.39 16.26 2.58
CA ALA A 60 -5.43 16.63 4.00
C ALA A 60 -6.26 15.66 4.84
N MET A 61 -7.35 15.11 4.30
CA MET A 61 -8.13 14.04 4.94
C MET A 61 -7.28 12.78 5.22
N GLN A 62 -6.19 12.59 4.47
CA GLN A 62 -5.20 11.52 4.66
C GLN A 62 -3.97 11.97 5.47
N SER A 63 -4.03 13.14 6.11
CA SER A 63 -2.93 13.78 6.87
C SER A 63 -1.74 14.26 6.02
N LEU A 64 -1.98 14.60 4.76
CA LEU A 64 -0.98 15.15 3.85
C LEU A 64 -1.26 16.61 3.52
N ARG A 65 -0.20 17.42 3.45
CA ARG A 65 -0.25 18.75 2.84
C ARG A 65 0.36 18.67 1.45
N ALA A 66 -0.50 18.54 0.45
CA ALA A 66 -0.09 18.49 -0.95
C ALA A 66 0.27 19.89 -1.45
N GLU A 67 1.54 20.11 -1.77
CA GLU A 67 2.02 21.32 -2.45
C GLU A 67 2.02 21.03 -3.95
N LEU A 68 1.06 21.61 -4.67
CA LEU A 68 0.87 21.39 -6.10
C LEU A 68 1.63 22.42 -6.94
N SER A 69 2.17 21.93 -8.04
CA SER A 69 2.72 22.73 -9.14
C SER A 69 2.28 22.14 -10.47
N PHE A 70 2.17 22.97 -11.49
CA PHE A 70 1.70 22.57 -12.83
C PHE A 70 2.79 22.86 -13.85
N GLY A 71 2.98 21.93 -14.79
CA GLY A 71 3.81 22.12 -15.96
C GLY A 71 3.23 23.19 -16.89
N GLY A 72 4.02 23.60 -17.88
CA GLY A 72 3.57 24.52 -18.92
C GLY A 72 2.58 23.87 -19.89
N TYR A 73 2.22 24.59 -20.94
CA TYR A 73 1.27 24.13 -21.98
C TYR A 73 1.97 23.50 -23.19
N GLU A 74 3.30 23.35 -23.15
CA GLU A 74 4.06 22.79 -24.26
C GLU A 74 3.83 21.26 -24.38
N PRO A 75 4.12 20.63 -25.53
CA PRO A 75 3.90 19.20 -25.70
C PRO A 75 4.53 18.36 -24.58
N LEU A 76 3.80 17.37 -24.07
CA LEU A 76 4.26 16.52 -22.96
C LEU A 76 5.59 15.84 -23.23
N ALA A 77 5.87 15.46 -24.48
CA ALA A 77 7.14 14.88 -24.87
C ALA A 77 8.33 15.82 -24.62
N MET A 78 8.13 17.13 -24.74
CA MET A 78 9.16 18.14 -24.43
C MET A 78 9.30 18.34 -22.92
N GLN A 79 8.19 18.45 -22.20
CA GLN A 79 8.19 18.57 -20.73
C GLN A 79 8.89 17.36 -20.07
N ALA A 80 8.57 16.15 -20.53
CA ALA A 80 9.09 14.88 -20.01
C ALA A 80 10.60 14.66 -20.28
N ARG A 81 11.20 15.38 -21.24
CA ARG A 81 12.64 15.33 -21.53
C ARG A 81 13.44 16.32 -20.71
N ASN A 82 12.80 17.34 -20.14
CA ASN A 82 13.48 18.35 -19.33
C ASN A 82 13.79 17.81 -17.92
N ALA A 83 14.82 16.96 -17.80
CA ALA A 83 15.24 16.32 -16.56
C ALA A 83 15.73 17.31 -15.46
N ALA A 84 15.93 18.59 -15.80
CA ALA A 84 16.23 19.66 -14.86
C ALA A 84 14.97 20.38 -14.32
N GLY A 85 13.78 20.03 -14.81
CA GLY A 85 12.52 20.63 -14.42
C GLY A 85 12.16 20.40 -12.95
N GLU A 86 11.29 21.26 -12.41
CA GLU A 86 10.81 21.18 -11.01
C GLU A 86 10.19 19.82 -10.68
N TRP A 87 9.52 19.21 -11.65
CA TRP A 87 8.89 17.89 -11.54
C TRP A 87 9.86 16.77 -11.20
N ALA A 88 11.12 16.84 -11.61
CA ALA A 88 12.10 15.78 -11.34
C ALA A 88 12.40 15.61 -9.84
N LYS A 89 12.18 16.68 -9.06
CA LYS A 89 12.38 16.72 -7.60
C LYS A 89 11.09 16.52 -6.79
N ALA A 90 9.94 16.38 -7.45
CA ALA A 90 8.66 16.16 -6.77
C ALA A 90 8.62 14.76 -6.13
N ASP A 91 7.87 14.64 -5.04
CA ASP A 91 7.59 13.35 -4.37
C ASP A 91 6.60 12.51 -5.20
N VAL A 92 5.72 13.20 -5.95
CA VAL A 92 4.77 12.61 -6.89
C VAL A 92 4.75 13.41 -8.19
N VAL A 93 4.83 12.73 -9.33
CA VAL A 93 4.59 13.33 -10.64
C VAL A 93 3.31 12.75 -11.21
N ILE A 94 2.40 13.61 -11.67
CA ILE A 94 1.12 13.23 -12.29
C ILE A 94 1.22 13.53 -13.78
N LEU A 95 1.16 12.50 -14.61
CA LEU A 95 1.13 12.62 -16.07
C LEU A 95 -0.32 12.56 -16.53
N ALA A 96 -0.86 13.69 -16.97
CA ALA A 96 -2.24 13.87 -17.41
C ALA A 96 -2.29 14.19 -18.92
N PRO A 97 -2.18 13.18 -19.80
CA PRO A 97 -2.20 13.38 -21.24
C PRO A 97 -3.62 13.64 -21.77
N GLU A 98 -3.72 14.51 -22.76
CA GLU A 98 -4.87 14.56 -23.64
C GLU A 98 -4.70 13.56 -24.80
N LEU A 99 -5.80 13.21 -25.49
CA LEU A 99 -5.74 12.33 -26.65
C LEU A 99 -4.79 12.86 -27.74
N SER A 100 -4.78 14.18 -27.96
CA SER A 100 -3.90 14.84 -28.92
C SER A 100 -2.41 14.78 -28.54
N ASP A 101 -2.08 14.56 -27.26
CA ASP A 101 -0.70 14.36 -26.83
C ASP A 101 -0.17 12.96 -27.18
N LEU A 102 -1.07 11.99 -27.33
CA LEU A 102 -0.74 10.59 -27.61
C LEU A 102 -0.71 10.31 -29.11
N ASP A 103 -1.66 10.87 -29.84
CA ASP A 103 -1.69 10.81 -31.31
C ASP A 103 -2.38 12.06 -31.87
N SER A 104 -1.60 12.97 -32.46
CA SER A 104 -2.12 14.19 -33.05
C SER A 104 -3.09 13.95 -34.22
N ALA A 105 -2.98 12.81 -34.92
CA ALA A 105 -3.87 12.46 -36.03
C ALA A 105 -5.25 12.00 -35.53
N ALA A 106 -5.33 11.49 -34.30
CA ALA A 106 -6.55 11.03 -33.68
C ALA A 106 -7.49 12.17 -33.24
N ALA A 107 -6.97 13.39 -33.08
CA ALA A 107 -7.79 14.55 -32.76
C ALA A 107 -8.81 14.90 -33.88
N ALA A 108 -8.62 14.37 -35.10
CA ALA A 108 -9.55 14.54 -36.21
C ALA A 108 -10.66 13.47 -36.22
N ASP A 109 -10.29 12.19 -36.08
CA ASP A 109 -11.22 11.07 -35.89
C ASP A 109 -10.48 9.80 -35.40
N PRO A 110 -10.56 9.43 -34.10
CA PRO A 110 -9.91 8.23 -33.57
C PRO A 110 -10.45 6.92 -34.20
N LEU A 111 -11.62 6.96 -34.84
CA LEU A 111 -12.34 5.79 -35.36
C LEU A 111 -11.87 5.36 -36.74
N CYS A 112 -11.23 6.26 -37.49
CA CYS A 112 -10.82 5.96 -38.86
C CYS A 112 -9.57 5.08 -38.96
N ASP A 113 -8.89 4.79 -37.84
CA ASP A 113 -7.61 4.06 -37.86
C ASP A 113 -7.56 2.94 -36.80
N ALA A 114 -7.65 1.70 -37.28
CA ALA A 114 -7.61 0.51 -36.44
C ALA A 114 -6.30 0.35 -35.63
N ALA A 115 -5.20 1.00 -36.03
CA ALA A 115 -3.93 0.96 -35.32
C ALA A 115 -3.79 2.07 -34.26
N TRP A 116 -4.75 2.99 -34.17
CA TRP A 116 -4.71 4.09 -33.21
C TRP A 116 -4.57 3.64 -31.74
N PRO A 117 -5.35 2.66 -31.22
CA PRO A 117 -5.26 2.26 -29.81
C PRO A 117 -3.84 1.83 -29.42
N LYS A 118 -3.16 1.09 -30.30
CA LYS A 118 -1.80 0.64 -30.09
C LYS A 118 -0.80 1.81 -30.13
N ARG A 119 -0.90 2.70 -31.13
CA ARG A 119 0.01 3.85 -31.21
C ARG A 119 -0.13 4.78 -30.01
N ALA A 120 -1.36 5.07 -29.59
CA ALA A 120 -1.63 5.93 -28.45
C ALA A 120 -1.17 5.30 -27.12
N SER A 121 -1.33 3.98 -26.95
CA SER A 121 -0.80 3.27 -25.77
C SER A 121 0.74 3.27 -25.75
N ASP A 122 1.38 2.97 -26.89
CA ASP A 122 2.85 2.99 -27.01
C ASP A 122 3.41 4.42 -26.73
N ALA A 123 2.74 5.47 -27.21
CA ALA A 123 3.11 6.85 -26.94
C ALA A 123 2.99 7.22 -25.45
N LEU A 124 1.89 6.81 -24.80
CA LEU A 124 1.68 7.03 -23.36
C LEU A 124 2.77 6.34 -22.53
N VAL A 125 3.09 5.09 -22.86
CA VAL A 125 4.14 4.33 -22.18
C VAL A 125 5.50 4.97 -22.40
N ALA A 126 5.81 5.44 -23.61
CA ALA A 126 7.07 6.14 -23.90
C ALA A 126 7.19 7.45 -23.08
N LEU A 127 6.11 8.21 -22.95
CA LEU A 127 6.07 9.41 -22.10
C LEU A 127 6.31 9.05 -20.63
N ALA A 128 5.59 8.05 -20.11
CA ALA A 128 5.75 7.59 -18.74
C ALA A 128 7.18 7.11 -18.45
N GLN A 129 7.80 6.37 -19.36
CA GLN A 129 9.20 5.95 -19.26
C GLN A 129 10.15 7.13 -19.26
N SER A 130 9.93 8.15 -20.11
CA SER A 130 10.75 9.36 -20.13
C SER A 130 10.71 10.09 -18.79
N VAL A 131 9.51 10.28 -18.22
CA VAL A 131 9.34 10.92 -16.90
C VAL A 131 10.00 10.06 -15.82
N ARG A 132 9.77 8.74 -15.83
CA ARG A 132 10.31 7.82 -14.83
C ARG A 132 11.84 7.79 -14.79
N LYS A 133 12.52 7.98 -15.93
CA LYS A 133 13.99 8.03 -16.00
C LYS A 133 14.60 9.17 -15.18
N ALA A 134 13.90 10.30 -15.03
CA ALA A 134 14.42 11.48 -14.34
C ALA A 134 13.74 11.78 -13.00
N ALA A 135 12.49 11.38 -12.82
CA ALA A 135 11.76 11.61 -11.58
C ALA A 135 12.44 10.86 -10.41
N LYS A 136 12.43 11.48 -9.22
CA LYS A 136 12.82 10.82 -7.97
C LYS A 136 11.61 10.23 -7.22
N GLY A 137 10.48 10.95 -7.26
CA GLY A 137 9.22 10.53 -6.66
C GLY A 137 8.47 9.48 -7.47
N ARG A 138 7.29 9.05 -7.00
CA ARG A 138 6.43 8.09 -7.73
C ARG A 138 5.72 8.77 -8.90
N LEU A 139 5.37 7.98 -9.92
CA LEU A 139 4.64 8.44 -11.10
C LEU A 139 3.18 7.98 -11.01
N ILE A 140 2.24 8.90 -11.25
CA ILE A 140 0.82 8.61 -11.49
C ILE A 140 0.55 8.90 -12.96
N VAL A 141 0.00 7.94 -13.70
CA VAL A 141 -0.36 8.10 -15.11
C VAL A 141 -1.87 8.00 -15.25
N LEU A 142 -2.48 9.03 -15.85
CA LEU A 142 -3.90 9.00 -16.19
C LEU A 142 -4.06 8.32 -17.54
N LEU A 143 -4.94 7.31 -17.61
CA LEU A 143 -5.44 6.81 -18.88
C LEU A 143 -6.57 7.70 -19.36
N PRO A 144 -6.66 7.98 -20.67
CA PRO A 144 -7.69 8.85 -21.21
C PRO A 144 -9.07 8.20 -21.14
N ALA A 145 -10.03 8.95 -20.62
CA ALA A 145 -11.45 8.57 -20.65
C ALA A 145 -12.06 8.78 -22.04
N MET A 146 -13.13 8.06 -22.34
CA MET A 146 -13.98 8.34 -23.49
C MET A 146 -14.86 9.57 -23.19
N LEU A 147 -14.31 10.76 -23.45
CA LEU A 147 -15.03 12.04 -23.25
C LEU A 147 -15.86 12.47 -24.45
N GLU A 148 -15.76 11.75 -25.57
CA GLU A 148 -16.56 12.01 -26.75
C GLU A 148 -17.82 11.13 -26.72
N SER A 149 -18.95 11.68 -27.18
CA SER A 149 -20.10 10.83 -27.45
C SER A 149 -19.74 9.86 -28.58
N ALA A 150 -20.04 8.57 -28.39
CA ALA A 150 -19.90 7.59 -29.45
C ALA A 150 -20.62 8.12 -30.70
N ARG A 151 -19.91 8.15 -31.84
CA ARG A 151 -20.53 8.46 -33.14
C ARG A 151 -21.19 7.23 -33.76
N ASP A 152 -21.01 6.07 -33.11
CA ASP A 152 -21.65 4.80 -33.43
C ASP A 152 -23.17 4.89 -33.25
N GLY A 153 -23.95 4.30 -34.16
CA GLY A 153 -25.39 4.18 -34.04
C GLY A 153 -25.82 3.24 -32.93
N TYR A 154 -26.99 3.48 -32.34
CA TYR A 154 -27.59 2.55 -31.40
C TYR A 154 -27.96 1.24 -32.13
N GLY A 155 -27.21 0.18 -31.87
CA GLY A 155 -27.45 -1.14 -32.47
C GLY A 155 -26.63 -1.44 -33.73
N ASP A 156 -25.52 -0.72 -33.97
CA ASP A 156 -24.60 -1.04 -35.07
C ASP A 156 -23.97 -2.43 -34.87
N LEU A 157 -24.40 -3.40 -35.69
CA LEU A 157 -24.01 -4.81 -35.60
C LEU A 157 -22.74 -5.17 -36.37
N ALA A 158 -22.25 -4.28 -37.24
CA ALA A 158 -21.21 -4.61 -38.23
C ALA A 158 -20.26 -3.44 -38.52
N GLN A 159 -19.55 -2.96 -37.49
CA GLN A 159 -18.44 -2.01 -37.68
C GLN A 159 -17.11 -2.65 -37.25
N ASP A 160 -16.05 -2.43 -38.03
CA ASP A 160 -14.67 -2.81 -37.69
C ASP A 160 -14.13 -1.92 -36.56
N GLY A 161 -14.54 -2.24 -35.34
CA GLY A 161 -14.09 -1.61 -34.09
C GLY A 161 -14.89 -0.36 -33.74
N ARG A 162 -15.73 -0.47 -32.70
CA ARG A 162 -16.57 0.63 -32.18
C ARG A 162 -15.75 1.60 -31.33
N THR A 163 -16.24 2.82 -31.15
CA THR A 163 -15.56 3.85 -30.31
C THR A 163 -15.20 3.32 -28.93
N GLY A 164 -16.17 2.75 -28.23
CA GLY A 164 -15.95 2.21 -26.88
C GLY A 164 -14.94 1.05 -26.85
N GLU A 165 -14.89 0.24 -27.91
CA GLU A 165 -13.94 -0.86 -28.05
C GLU A 165 -12.51 -0.35 -28.26
N ARG A 166 -12.32 0.65 -29.13
CA ARG A 166 -11.01 1.28 -29.37
C ARG A 166 -10.44 1.95 -28.12
N PHE A 167 -11.28 2.67 -27.38
CA PHE A 167 -10.87 3.27 -26.11
C PHE A 167 -10.58 2.20 -25.04
N ALA A 168 -11.38 1.13 -24.97
CA ALA A 168 -11.10 0.02 -24.07
C ALA A 168 -9.79 -0.71 -24.43
N GLU A 169 -9.50 -0.91 -25.72
CA GLU A 169 -8.26 -1.50 -26.22
C GLU A 169 -7.05 -0.63 -25.85
N LEU A 170 -7.12 0.68 -26.10
CA LEU A 170 -6.10 1.66 -25.72
C LEU A 170 -5.79 1.56 -24.22
N ARG A 171 -6.83 1.68 -23.39
CA ARG A 171 -6.66 1.70 -21.93
C ARG A 171 -6.14 0.37 -21.40
N THR A 172 -6.67 -0.75 -21.87
CA THR A 172 -6.24 -2.09 -21.44
C THR A 172 -4.77 -2.34 -21.83
N THR A 173 -4.41 -1.97 -23.06
CA THR A 173 -3.04 -2.14 -23.57
C THR A 173 -2.07 -1.24 -22.80
N ALA A 174 -2.40 0.04 -22.64
CA ALA A 174 -1.60 0.99 -21.87
C ALA A 174 -1.45 0.55 -20.41
N TRP A 175 -2.53 0.11 -19.76
CA TRP A 175 -2.49 -0.38 -18.38
C TRP A 175 -1.49 -1.53 -18.24
N ASN A 176 -1.62 -2.57 -19.06
CA ASN A 176 -0.73 -3.72 -19.03
C ASN A 176 0.73 -3.30 -19.26
N GLN A 177 0.99 -2.56 -20.33
CA GLN A 177 2.34 -2.11 -20.67
C GLN A 177 2.96 -1.20 -19.60
N LEU A 178 2.19 -0.29 -18.98
CA LEU A 178 2.67 0.56 -17.89
C LEU A 178 3.04 -0.29 -16.67
N THR A 179 2.18 -1.25 -16.29
CA THR A 179 2.44 -2.11 -15.13
C THR A 179 3.60 -3.08 -15.33
N GLU A 180 3.91 -3.46 -16.57
CA GLU A 180 5.02 -4.35 -16.92
C GLU A 180 6.34 -3.59 -17.12
N ASN A 181 6.29 -2.43 -17.77
CA ASN A 181 7.48 -1.76 -18.31
C ASN A 181 7.85 -0.45 -17.59
N VAL A 182 7.04 0.03 -16.63
CA VAL A 182 7.31 1.27 -15.89
C VAL A 182 7.32 0.98 -14.39
N ALA A 183 8.51 0.97 -13.80
CA ALA A 183 8.69 0.77 -12.37
C ALA A 183 8.04 1.91 -11.56
N ASP A 184 7.55 1.58 -10.35
CA ASP A 184 7.00 2.53 -9.39
C ASP A 184 5.93 3.48 -9.97
N CYS A 185 5.12 2.95 -10.89
CA CYS A 185 4.01 3.64 -11.55
C CYS A 185 2.66 3.26 -10.93
N LEU A 186 1.83 4.26 -10.68
CA LEU A 186 0.41 4.14 -10.38
C LEU A 186 -0.39 4.52 -11.63
N VAL A 187 -1.46 3.80 -11.91
CA VAL A 187 -2.33 4.08 -13.06
C VAL A 187 -3.70 4.45 -12.55
N PHE A 188 -4.25 5.56 -13.06
CA PHE A 188 -5.64 5.95 -12.85
C PHE A 188 -6.38 5.86 -14.17
N ASP A 189 -7.41 5.01 -14.24
CA ASP A 189 -8.29 4.98 -15.39
C ASP A 189 -9.35 6.08 -15.25
N SER A 190 -9.21 7.14 -16.04
CA SER A 190 -10.15 8.28 -15.99
C SER A 190 -11.57 7.90 -16.44
N GLU A 191 -11.77 6.74 -17.09
CA GLU A 191 -13.11 6.20 -17.39
C GLU A 191 -13.92 5.97 -16.11
N GLN A 192 -13.26 5.77 -14.96
CA GLN A 192 -13.91 5.68 -13.66
C GLN A 192 -14.74 6.94 -13.37
N LEU A 193 -14.27 8.12 -13.77
CA LEU A 193 -15.03 9.37 -13.61
C LEU A 193 -16.34 9.31 -14.40
N VAL A 194 -16.31 8.77 -15.63
CA VAL A 194 -17.49 8.65 -16.50
C VAL A 194 -18.50 7.70 -15.89
N ARG A 195 -18.03 6.62 -15.28
CA ARG A 195 -18.88 5.63 -14.61
C ARG A 195 -19.56 6.18 -13.36
N GLU A 196 -18.87 7.02 -12.59
CA GLU A 196 -19.37 7.56 -11.32
C GLU A 196 -20.27 8.79 -11.52
N GLU A 197 -19.83 9.76 -12.32
CA GLU A 197 -20.51 11.05 -12.48
C GLU A 197 -21.41 11.11 -13.72
N GLY A 198 -21.13 10.27 -14.72
CA GLY A 198 -21.78 10.30 -16.02
C GLY A 198 -21.19 11.37 -16.95
N LEU A 199 -21.10 11.03 -18.25
CA LEU A 199 -20.45 11.87 -19.27
C LEU A 199 -20.98 13.31 -19.31
N ARG A 200 -22.30 13.49 -19.20
CA ARG A 200 -22.93 14.83 -19.27
C ARG A 200 -22.57 15.73 -18.08
N ALA A 201 -22.40 15.15 -16.89
CA ALA A 201 -22.02 15.92 -15.71
C ALA A 201 -20.54 16.29 -15.74
N LEU A 202 -19.70 15.49 -16.41
CA LEU A 202 -18.26 15.70 -16.49
C LEU A 202 -17.83 16.79 -17.46
N LEU A 203 -18.62 17.13 -18.47
CA LEU A 203 -18.19 18.01 -19.56
C LEU A 203 -18.82 19.40 -19.46
N ASP A 204 -17.99 20.42 -19.69
CA ASP A 204 -18.43 21.77 -19.98
C ASP A 204 -17.72 22.26 -21.25
N HIS A 205 -18.41 22.15 -22.39
CA HIS A 205 -17.84 22.53 -23.68
C HIS A 205 -17.46 24.00 -23.77
N ARG A 206 -18.12 24.89 -23.02
CA ARG A 206 -17.78 26.33 -23.00
C ARG A 206 -16.41 26.51 -22.36
N MET A 207 -16.18 25.82 -21.25
CA MET A 207 -14.90 25.88 -20.53
C MET A 207 -13.77 25.25 -21.33
N TRP A 208 -14.04 24.16 -22.05
CA TRP A 208 -13.08 23.56 -22.98
C TRP A 208 -12.69 24.51 -24.12
N GLN A 209 -13.69 25.06 -24.83
CA GLN A 209 -13.47 25.92 -26.00
C GLN A 209 -12.83 27.26 -25.65
N GLY A 210 -13.21 27.85 -24.51
CA GLY A 210 -12.69 29.15 -24.09
C GLY A 210 -11.36 29.09 -23.34
N PHE A 211 -11.16 28.04 -22.53
CA PHE A 211 -10.10 28.03 -21.51
C PHE A 211 -9.29 26.72 -21.45
N ARG A 212 -9.56 25.76 -22.36
CA ARG A 212 -8.91 24.44 -22.38
C ARG A 212 -9.05 23.67 -21.08
N VAL A 213 -10.16 23.87 -20.36
CA VAL A 213 -10.50 23.13 -19.14
C VAL A 213 -11.29 21.88 -19.56
N PRO A 214 -10.74 20.65 -19.39
CA PRO A 214 -11.33 19.44 -19.98
C PRO A 214 -12.58 18.93 -19.26
N TYR A 215 -12.76 19.32 -17.99
CA TYR A 215 -13.86 18.87 -17.15
C TYR A 215 -14.67 20.03 -16.58
N SER A 216 -15.95 19.79 -16.35
CA SER A 216 -16.81 20.64 -15.52
C SER A 216 -16.27 20.72 -14.09
N THR A 217 -16.86 21.59 -13.26
CA THR A 217 -16.56 21.63 -11.82
C THR A 217 -16.75 20.26 -11.14
N THR A 218 -17.80 19.52 -11.50
CA THR A 218 -18.05 18.17 -10.98
C THR A 218 -16.91 17.23 -11.36
N GLY A 219 -16.48 17.25 -12.62
CA GLY A 219 -15.37 16.41 -13.08
C GLY A 219 -14.02 16.82 -12.49
N MET A 220 -13.75 18.11 -12.32
CA MET A 220 -12.53 18.61 -11.65
C MET A 220 -12.48 18.21 -10.17
N ARG A 221 -13.63 18.24 -9.49
CA ARG A 221 -13.74 17.73 -8.11
C ARG A 221 -13.47 16.23 -8.06
N ALA A 222 -14.15 15.45 -8.89
CA ALA A 222 -14.00 14.00 -8.91
C ALA A 222 -12.54 13.61 -9.23
N LEU A 223 -11.94 14.23 -10.25
CA LEU A 223 -10.54 14.01 -10.58
C LEU A 223 -9.61 14.42 -9.44
N GLY A 224 -9.81 15.58 -8.83
CA GLY A 224 -9.03 16.05 -7.69
C GLY A 224 -9.07 15.08 -6.50
N MET A 225 -10.26 14.54 -6.20
CA MET A 225 -10.44 13.50 -5.17
C MET A 225 -9.65 12.22 -5.50
N HIS A 226 -9.78 11.68 -6.70
CA HIS A 226 -9.06 10.47 -7.09
C HIS A 226 -7.54 10.66 -7.07
N LEU A 227 -7.04 11.80 -7.56
CA LEU A 227 -5.61 12.11 -7.53
C LEU A 227 -5.10 12.35 -6.10
N GLY A 228 -5.90 12.98 -5.23
CA GLY A 228 -5.59 13.15 -3.81
C GLY A 228 -5.44 11.81 -3.08
N ARG A 229 -6.34 10.85 -3.34
CA ARG A 229 -6.22 9.46 -2.85
C ARG A 229 -4.94 8.79 -3.35
N LEU A 230 -4.64 8.92 -4.64
CA LEU A 230 -3.44 8.32 -5.23
C LEU A 230 -2.13 8.93 -4.73
N ILE A 231 -2.12 10.21 -4.36
CA ILE A 231 -0.97 10.82 -3.65
C ILE A 231 -0.78 10.15 -2.29
N GLY A 232 -1.86 9.84 -1.57
CA GLY A 232 -1.83 9.02 -0.36
C GLY A 232 -1.21 7.66 -0.60
N VAL A 233 -1.71 6.92 -1.60
CA VAL A 233 -1.15 5.62 -2.03
C VAL A 233 0.34 5.73 -2.37
N ALA A 234 0.74 6.84 -3.00
CA ALA A 234 2.11 7.09 -3.42
C ALA A 234 3.07 7.35 -2.24
N THR A 235 2.59 7.94 -1.14
CA THR A 235 3.48 8.55 -0.13
C THR A 235 3.27 8.09 1.31
N LEU A 236 2.15 7.40 1.60
CA LEU A 236 1.82 6.91 2.93
C LEU A 236 2.08 5.40 3.08
N PRO A 237 2.39 4.94 4.30
CA PRO A 237 2.39 3.51 4.59
C PRO A 237 0.96 2.96 4.51
N ARG A 238 0.84 1.78 3.91
CA ARG A 238 -0.44 1.05 3.78
C ARG A 238 -0.96 0.63 5.16
N ARG A 239 -2.27 0.80 5.42
CA ARG A 239 -2.93 0.10 6.53
C ARG A 239 -3.01 -1.40 6.19
N LYS A 240 -3.03 -2.24 7.22
CA LYS A 240 -2.82 -3.69 7.09
C LYS A 240 -4.01 -4.51 7.54
N CYS A 241 -4.85 -3.99 8.43
CA CYS A 241 -5.94 -4.73 9.03
C CYS A 241 -7.21 -3.90 9.16
N LEU A 242 -8.32 -4.50 8.76
CA LEU A 242 -9.67 -4.05 9.03
C LEU A 242 -10.17 -4.78 10.29
N VAL A 243 -10.50 -4.01 11.32
CA VAL A 243 -11.06 -4.46 12.57
C VAL A 243 -12.55 -4.11 12.57
N LEU A 244 -13.41 -5.11 12.72
CA LEU A 244 -14.86 -4.95 12.62
C LEU A 244 -15.50 -5.27 13.97
N ASP A 245 -16.48 -4.45 14.37
CA ASP A 245 -17.48 -4.87 15.33
C ASP A 245 -18.40 -5.97 14.75
N CYS A 246 -19.20 -6.65 15.59
CA CYS A 246 -20.10 -7.72 15.15
C CYS A 246 -21.56 -7.26 15.04
N ASP A 247 -22.21 -6.95 16.17
CA ASP A 247 -23.64 -6.66 16.21
C ASP A 247 -23.93 -5.31 15.55
N ASN A 248 -24.97 -5.25 14.72
CA ASN A 248 -25.31 -4.09 13.88
C ASN A 248 -24.18 -3.60 12.94
N THR A 249 -23.11 -4.38 12.78
CA THR A 249 -21.99 -4.10 11.87
C THR A 249 -21.82 -5.20 10.83
N LEU A 250 -21.66 -6.46 11.26
CA LEU A 250 -21.58 -7.63 10.38
C LEU A 250 -22.94 -8.27 10.07
N TRP A 251 -23.92 -8.02 10.92
CA TRP A 251 -25.31 -8.46 10.82
C TRP A 251 -26.18 -7.48 11.60
N GLY A 252 -27.47 -7.42 11.30
CA GLY A 252 -28.40 -6.63 12.11
C GLY A 252 -28.89 -7.40 13.34
N GLY A 253 -29.07 -6.68 14.45
CA GLY A 253 -29.53 -7.24 15.71
C GLY A 253 -28.39 -7.68 16.64
N VAL A 254 -28.73 -7.86 17.91
CA VAL A 254 -27.82 -8.25 18.98
C VAL A 254 -27.85 -9.77 19.14
N ILE A 255 -26.79 -10.46 18.71
CA ILE A 255 -26.79 -11.93 18.63
C ILE A 255 -27.08 -12.62 19.97
N GLY A 256 -26.66 -12.02 21.09
CA GLY A 256 -26.92 -12.55 22.43
C GLY A 256 -28.38 -12.51 22.84
N GLU A 257 -29.20 -11.67 22.20
CA GLU A 257 -30.63 -11.49 22.50
C GLU A 257 -31.51 -12.26 21.53
N VAL A 258 -31.23 -12.13 20.23
CA VAL A 258 -32.08 -12.73 19.18
C VAL A 258 -31.63 -14.14 18.80
N GLY A 259 -30.38 -14.51 19.08
CA GLY A 259 -29.80 -15.78 18.66
C GLY A 259 -29.41 -15.81 17.18
N LYS A 260 -28.49 -16.72 16.81
CA LYS A 260 -27.89 -16.75 15.46
C LYS A 260 -28.90 -16.94 14.32
N GLU A 261 -30.03 -17.60 14.56
CA GLU A 261 -31.03 -17.88 13.52
C GLU A 261 -31.90 -16.65 13.17
N HIS A 262 -31.82 -15.59 13.98
CA HIS A 262 -32.68 -14.41 13.87
C HIS A 262 -31.91 -13.10 13.65
N ILE A 263 -30.58 -13.14 13.54
CA ILE A 263 -29.80 -11.97 13.10
C ILE A 263 -30.18 -11.61 11.64
N GLU A 264 -30.20 -10.32 11.33
CA GLU A 264 -30.50 -9.85 9.98
C GLU A 264 -29.25 -10.00 9.09
N LEU A 265 -29.13 -11.16 8.44
CA LEU A 265 -28.05 -11.43 7.49
C LEU A 265 -28.53 -12.36 6.38
N ALA A 266 -28.73 -11.81 5.19
CA ALA A 266 -29.18 -12.57 4.02
C ALA A 266 -28.76 -11.85 2.74
N PRO A 267 -28.67 -12.55 1.59
CA PRO A 267 -28.38 -11.92 0.30
C PRO A 267 -29.41 -10.87 -0.13
N GLU A 268 -30.63 -10.98 0.38
CA GLU A 268 -31.79 -10.15 0.03
C GLU A 268 -32.54 -9.68 1.29
N GLY A 269 -33.48 -8.74 1.12
CA GLY A 269 -34.29 -8.22 2.21
C GLY A 269 -33.51 -7.35 3.21
N LYS A 270 -33.94 -7.36 4.48
CA LYS A 270 -33.37 -6.49 5.53
C LYS A 270 -31.89 -6.74 5.80
N GLY A 271 -31.44 -7.99 5.65
CA GLY A 271 -30.04 -8.40 5.86
C GLY A 271 -29.09 -8.10 4.70
N ALA A 272 -29.60 -7.63 3.55
CA ALA A 272 -28.82 -7.47 2.32
C ALA A 272 -27.64 -6.49 2.46
N GLY A 273 -27.82 -5.42 3.25
CA GLY A 273 -26.78 -4.43 3.52
C GLY A 273 -25.57 -5.04 4.24
N TYR A 274 -25.82 -5.79 5.32
CA TYR A 274 -24.78 -6.48 6.08
C TYR A 274 -24.08 -7.57 5.27
N TYR A 275 -24.85 -8.31 4.46
CA TYR A 275 -24.29 -9.29 3.54
C TYR A 275 -23.36 -8.64 2.51
N ALA A 276 -23.74 -7.49 1.96
CA ALA A 276 -22.88 -6.71 1.06
C ALA A 276 -21.62 -6.19 1.76
N LEU A 277 -21.71 -5.71 3.01
CA LEU A 277 -20.55 -5.32 3.80
C LEU A 277 -19.57 -6.48 3.99
N GLN A 278 -20.06 -7.69 4.29
CA GLN A 278 -19.21 -8.88 4.38
C GLN A 278 -18.55 -9.22 3.03
N ARG A 279 -19.24 -9.01 1.89
CA ARG A 279 -18.64 -9.16 0.56
C ARG A 279 -17.51 -8.16 0.33
N ASP A 280 -17.68 -6.92 0.77
CA ASP A 280 -16.64 -5.90 0.65
C ASP A 280 -15.43 -6.23 1.52
N ALA A 281 -15.65 -6.66 2.77
CA ALA A 281 -14.59 -7.13 3.67
C ALA A 281 -13.83 -8.33 3.07
N LEU A 282 -14.54 -9.27 2.42
CA LEU A 282 -13.93 -10.39 1.71
C LEU A 282 -13.11 -9.92 0.49
N ALA A 283 -13.57 -8.92 -0.25
CA ALA A 283 -12.81 -8.33 -1.35
C ALA A 283 -11.51 -7.67 -0.86
N LEU A 284 -11.55 -6.99 0.30
CA LEU A 284 -10.36 -6.46 0.97
C LEU A 284 -9.43 -7.58 1.45
N ALA A 285 -9.96 -8.65 2.03
CA ALA A 285 -9.18 -9.82 2.45
C ALA A 285 -8.44 -10.48 1.28
N ARG A 286 -9.11 -10.62 0.12
CA ARG A 286 -8.48 -11.08 -1.12
C ARG A 286 -7.36 -10.16 -1.60
N ARG A 287 -7.36 -8.88 -1.23
CA ARG A 287 -6.26 -7.92 -1.52
C ARG A 287 -5.13 -7.96 -0.48
N GLY A 288 -5.21 -8.87 0.50
CA GLY A 288 -4.22 -9.06 1.56
C GLY A 288 -4.40 -8.16 2.78
N VAL A 289 -5.59 -7.59 2.97
CA VAL A 289 -5.99 -6.92 4.21
C VAL A 289 -6.36 -7.99 5.25
N LEU A 290 -5.79 -7.91 6.44
CA LEU A 290 -6.14 -8.82 7.54
C LEU A 290 -7.51 -8.44 8.10
N LEU A 291 -8.34 -9.42 8.40
CA LEU A 291 -9.61 -9.18 9.10
C LEU A 291 -9.45 -9.54 10.57
N ALA A 292 -9.96 -8.69 11.45
CA ALA A 292 -10.04 -8.94 12.88
C ALA A 292 -11.39 -8.52 13.44
N LEU A 293 -11.79 -9.11 14.56
CA LEU A 293 -13.06 -8.80 15.23
C LEU A 293 -12.82 -8.15 16.59
N LEU A 294 -13.54 -7.07 16.88
CA LEU A 294 -13.50 -6.38 18.16
C LEU A 294 -14.93 -6.08 18.61
N SER A 295 -15.49 -6.96 19.44
CA SER A 295 -16.89 -6.88 19.84
C SER A 295 -17.12 -7.11 21.32
N LYS A 296 -18.21 -6.53 21.84
CA LYS A 296 -18.74 -6.75 23.18
C LYS A 296 -19.78 -7.88 23.17
N ASN A 297 -19.31 -9.11 23.04
CA ASN A 297 -20.15 -10.31 23.08
C ASN A 297 -19.49 -11.45 23.87
N GLN A 298 -20.22 -12.55 24.03
CA GLN A 298 -19.64 -13.83 24.40
C GLN A 298 -18.94 -14.45 23.18
N GLU A 299 -17.66 -14.78 23.33
CA GLU A 299 -16.82 -15.31 22.25
C GLU A 299 -17.43 -16.54 21.59
N ALA A 300 -17.87 -17.52 22.39
CA ALA A 300 -18.44 -18.77 21.88
C ALA A 300 -19.66 -18.56 20.97
N VAL A 301 -20.51 -17.57 21.28
CA VAL A 301 -21.71 -17.25 20.51
C VAL A 301 -21.36 -16.66 19.15
N VAL A 302 -20.42 -15.72 19.11
CA VAL A 302 -19.95 -15.11 17.85
C VAL A 302 -19.28 -16.17 16.98
N LEU A 303 -18.39 -17.00 17.55
CA LEU A 303 -17.70 -18.03 16.80
C LEU A 303 -18.65 -19.10 16.24
N ASP A 304 -19.69 -19.49 16.99
CA ASP A 304 -20.73 -20.41 16.51
C ASP A 304 -21.52 -19.82 15.33
N ALA A 305 -21.86 -18.53 15.36
CA ALA A 305 -22.50 -17.89 14.21
C ALA A 305 -21.59 -17.82 12.98
N LEU A 306 -20.30 -17.48 13.15
CA LEU A 306 -19.35 -17.46 12.02
C LEU A 306 -19.20 -18.83 11.37
N ALA A 307 -19.17 -19.88 12.18
CA ALA A 307 -19.05 -21.26 11.71
C ALA A 307 -20.34 -21.80 11.08
N GLY A 308 -21.49 -21.54 11.71
CA GLY A 308 -22.74 -22.25 11.44
C GLY A 308 -23.78 -21.48 10.63
N HIS A 309 -23.77 -20.15 10.62
CA HIS A 309 -24.83 -19.40 9.93
C HIS A 309 -24.68 -19.51 8.39
N PRO A 310 -25.77 -19.79 7.64
CA PRO A 310 -25.69 -20.09 6.22
C PRO A 310 -25.22 -18.90 5.37
N HIS A 311 -25.54 -17.67 5.79
CA HIS A 311 -25.23 -16.45 5.05
C HIS A 311 -24.01 -15.68 5.56
N VAL A 312 -23.30 -16.18 6.59
CA VAL A 312 -22.01 -15.59 6.96
C VAL A 312 -20.97 -15.96 5.90
N LEU A 313 -20.33 -14.93 5.35
CA LEU A 313 -19.23 -15.07 4.39
C LEU A 313 -17.87 -15.04 5.07
N LEU A 314 -17.75 -14.31 6.19
CA LEU A 314 -16.52 -14.18 6.95
C LEU A 314 -16.32 -15.38 7.88
N ARG A 315 -15.95 -16.53 7.30
CA ARG A 315 -15.69 -17.76 8.07
C ARG A 315 -14.52 -17.58 9.06
N PRO A 316 -14.47 -18.36 10.16
CA PRO A 316 -13.44 -18.21 11.20
C PRO A 316 -12.00 -18.20 10.68
N GLU A 317 -11.73 -18.91 9.58
CA GLU A 317 -10.40 -19.02 8.97
C GLU A 317 -9.92 -17.69 8.36
N LEU A 318 -10.85 -16.80 8.00
CA LEU A 318 -10.55 -15.46 7.49
C LEU A 318 -10.21 -14.46 8.60
N ILE A 319 -10.52 -14.79 9.86
CA ILE A 319 -10.29 -13.91 11.01
C ILE A 319 -8.89 -14.17 11.58
N ALA A 320 -7.99 -13.22 11.36
CA ALA A 320 -6.58 -13.33 11.75
C ALA A 320 -6.35 -13.09 13.26
N ALA A 321 -7.21 -12.29 13.90
CA ALA A 321 -7.19 -12.01 15.32
C ALA A 321 -8.58 -11.56 15.78
N HIS A 322 -8.88 -11.72 17.07
CA HIS A 322 -10.10 -11.16 17.63
C HIS A 322 -9.93 -10.83 19.11
N SER A 323 -10.79 -9.93 19.58
CA SER A 323 -11.00 -9.62 20.99
C SER A 323 -12.51 -9.48 21.20
N ILE A 324 -13.15 -10.58 21.59
CA ILE A 324 -14.60 -10.66 21.79
C ILE A 324 -14.84 -10.95 23.27
N SER A 325 -15.22 -9.94 24.03
CA SER A 325 -15.44 -10.08 25.48
C SER A 325 -16.16 -8.86 26.05
N PHE A 326 -16.98 -9.08 27.08
CA PHE A 326 -17.57 -8.00 27.87
C PHE A 326 -16.57 -7.35 28.86
N ASP A 327 -15.55 -8.10 29.29
CA ASP A 327 -14.67 -7.74 30.42
C ASP A 327 -13.57 -6.73 30.06
N VAL A 328 -13.23 -6.60 28.77
CA VAL A 328 -12.21 -5.67 28.28
C VAL A 328 -12.82 -4.57 27.44
N THR A 329 -12.40 -3.32 27.64
CA THR A 329 -12.83 -2.20 26.78
C THR A 329 -12.38 -2.41 25.33
N LYS A 330 -13.09 -1.80 24.35
CA LYS A 330 -12.67 -1.89 22.94
C LYS A 330 -11.26 -1.31 22.74
N ALA A 331 -10.86 -0.29 23.49
CA ALA A 331 -9.49 0.25 23.47
C ALA A 331 -8.43 -0.76 23.95
N GLN A 332 -8.71 -1.54 24.99
CA GLN A 332 -7.83 -2.63 25.43
C GLN A 332 -7.81 -3.77 24.40
N GLY A 333 -8.98 -4.15 23.88
CA GLY A 333 -9.11 -5.18 22.85
C GLY A 333 -8.37 -4.82 21.56
N MET A 334 -8.40 -3.56 21.14
CA MET A 334 -7.66 -3.05 19.99
C MET A 334 -6.14 -3.23 20.16
N ARG A 335 -5.60 -2.89 21.35
CA ARG A 335 -4.18 -3.13 21.67
C ARG A 335 -3.85 -4.62 21.70
N ALA A 336 -4.77 -5.45 22.19
CA ALA A 336 -4.60 -6.90 22.17
C ALA A 336 -4.56 -7.45 20.74
N ILE A 337 -5.44 -7.00 19.85
CA ILE A 337 -5.46 -7.36 18.43
C ILE A 337 -4.14 -6.95 17.76
N ALA A 338 -3.66 -5.72 17.98
CA ALA A 338 -2.37 -5.26 17.46
C ALA A 338 -1.21 -6.18 17.89
N LYS A 339 -1.20 -6.59 19.17
CA LYS A 339 -0.21 -7.51 19.74
C LYS A 339 -0.31 -8.93 19.15
N GLN A 340 -1.52 -9.49 19.04
CA GLN A 340 -1.76 -10.79 18.41
C GLN A 340 -1.23 -10.79 16.96
N LEU A 341 -1.52 -9.72 16.22
CA LEU A 341 -1.10 -9.58 14.84
C LEU A 341 0.38 -9.18 14.68
N ASN A 342 1.02 -8.68 15.74
CA ASN A 342 2.35 -8.05 15.72
C ASN A 342 2.46 -6.92 14.69
N ILE A 343 1.48 -6.02 14.67
CA ILE A 343 1.50 -4.80 13.85
C ILE A 343 1.24 -3.57 14.71
N GLY A 344 1.63 -2.39 14.22
CA GLY A 344 1.37 -1.13 14.92
C GLY A 344 -0.12 -0.76 14.89
N LEU A 345 -0.58 0.00 15.88
CA LEU A 345 -1.95 0.55 15.95
C LEU A 345 -2.24 1.45 14.75
N ASP A 346 -1.22 2.17 14.27
CA ASP A 346 -1.23 2.98 13.04
C ASP A 346 -1.43 2.15 11.75
N SER A 347 -1.48 0.82 11.84
CA SER A 347 -1.78 -0.09 10.73
C SER A 347 -3.22 -0.62 10.76
N LEU A 348 -4.01 -0.25 11.77
CA LEU A 348 -5.39 -0.71 11.95
C LEU A 348 -6.40 0.33 11.46
N VAL A 349 -7.52 -0.15 10.94
CA VAL A 349 -8.74 0.61 10.66
C VAL A 349 -9.88 -0.06 11.39
N PHE A 350 -10.60 0.68 12.22
CA PHE A 350 -11.73 0.20 13.00
C PHE A 350 -13.06 0.67 12.40
N VAL A 351 -14.01 -0.25 12.30
CA VAL A 351 -15.37 0.00 11.80
C VAL A 351 -16.39 -0.52 12.81
N ASP A 352 -17.33 0.34 13.17
CA ASP A 352 -18.35 0.11 14.20
C ASP A 352 -19.59 0.96 13.90
N ASP A 353 -20.78 0.51 14.25
CA ASP A 353 -22.01 1.30 14.10
C ASP A 353 -22.20 2.31 15.25
N SER A 354 -21.68 2.00 16.43
CA SER A 354 -21.81 2.82 17.63
C SER A 354 -20.91 4.05 17.56
N ALA A 355 -21.53 5.23 17.45
CA ALA A 355 -20.84 6.52 17.51
C ALA A 355 -20.04 6.68 18.81
N THR A 356 -20.56 6.17 19.91
CA THR A 356 -19.91 6.23 21.23
C THR A 356 -18.63 5.39 21.27
N GLU A 357 -18.67 4.16 20.77
CA GLU A 357 -17.47 3.30 20.71
C GLU A 357 -16.44 3.85 19.73
N CYS A 358 -16.88 4.37 18.58
CA CYS A 358 -16.02 5.06 17.62
C CYS A 358 -15.26 6.22 18.28
N GLU A 359 -15.96 7.08 19.00
CA GLU A 359 -15.35 8.25 19.65
C GLU A 359 -14.42 7.86 20.79
N LEU A 360 -14.78 6.84 21.57
CA LEU A 360 -13.93 6.30 22.62
C LEU A 360 -12.60 5.78 22.06
N ILE A 361 -12.62 5.08 20.92
CA ILE A 361 -11.38 4.62 20.26
C ILE A 361 -10.56 5.79 19.74
N ARG A 362 -11.17 6.82 19.13
CA ARG A 362 -10.44 8.02 18.68
C ARG A 362 -9.69 8.70 19.82
N GLN A 363 -10.28 8.76 21.01
CA GLN A 363 -9.68 9.41 22.17
C GLN A 363 -8.60 8.54 22.84
N LEU A 364 -8.86 7.24 23.01
CA LEU A 364 -7.98 6.36 23.78
C LEU A 364 -6.89 5.68 22.94
N VAL A 365 -7.04 5.62 21.62
CA VAL A 365 -6.13 4.96 20.68
C VAL A 365 -6.03 5.76 19.36
N PRO A 366 -5.56 7.02 19.40
CA PRO A 366 -5.63 7.98 18.28
C PRO A 366 -4.85 7.57 17.02
N GLU A 367 -3.98 6.57 17.10
CA GLU A 367 -3.23 6.02 15.96
C GLU A 367 -4.13 5.20 15.01
N VAL A 368 -5.22 4.64 15.53
CA VAL A 368 -6.18 3.83 14.77
C VAL A 368 -7.08 4.75 13.95
N CYS A 369 -7.25 4.43 12.65
CA CYS A 369 -8.24 5.13 11.83
C CYS A 369 -9.63 4.57 12.15
N VAL A 370 -10.62 5.42 12.39
CA VAL A 370 -11.95 5.00 12.87
C VAL A 370 -13.06 5.51 11.98
N TYR A 371 -13.83 4.59 11.42
CA TYR A 371 -15.01 4.87 10.61
C TYR A 371 -16.26 4.36 11.30
N GLN A 372 -17.31 5.18 11.31
CA GLN A 372 -18.63 4.74 11.71
C GLN A 372 -19.37 4.21 10.48
N THR A 373 -20.05 3.07 10.59
CA THR A 373 -20.90 2.58 9.49
C THR A 373 -22.07 3.56 9.23
N PRO A 374 -22.57 3.61 7.98
CA PRO A 374 -23.85 4.27 7.70
C PRO A 374 -24.98 3.68 8.56
N ALA A 375 -25.78 4.55 9.18
CA ALA A 375 -26.88 4.12 10.06
C ALA A 375 -27.96 3.30 9.34
N ALA A 376 -28.11 3.49 8.03
CA ALA A 376 -29.08 2.76 7.22
C ALA A 376 -28.40 1.60 6.47
N PRO A 377 -28.85 0.34 6.64
CA PRO A 377 -28.20 -0.82 6.04
C PRO A 377 -28.08 -0.77 4.51
N HIS A 378 -28.99 -0.09 3.82
CA HIS A 378 -28.94 0.06 2.35
C HIS A 378 -27.81 0.97 1.85
N HIS A 379 -27.11 1.68 2.74
CA HIS A 379 -25.89 2.43 2.42
C HIS A 379 -24.60 1.67 2.73
N LEU A 380 -24.69 0.47 3.33
CA LEU A 380 -23.51 -0.38 3.57
C LEU A 380 -22.85 -0.94 2.30
N PRO A 381 -23.57 -1.28 1.21
CA PRO A 381 -22.94 -1.77 0.00
C PRO A 381 -21.90 -0.78 -0.56
N GLY A 382 -20.66 -1.23 -0.72
CA GLY A 382 -19.54 -0.43 -1.24
C GLY A 382 -18.84 0.42 -0.17
N PHE A 383 -19.40 0.57 1.03
CA PHE A 383 -18.87 1.44 2.08
C PHE A 383 -17.40 1.13 2.40
N LEU A 384 -17.05 -0.14 2.66
CA LEU A 384 -15.67 -0.50 3.00
C LEU A 384 -14.69 -0.28 1.83
N LEU A 385 -15.18 -0.28 0.59
CA LEU A 385 -14.37 -0.02 -0.60
C LEU A 385 -14.10 1.49 -0.80
N THR A 386 -14.88 2.35 -0.16
CA THR A 386 -14.62 3.81 -0.15
C THR A 386 -13.46 4.20 0.76
N LEU A 387 -13.05 3.33 1.69
CA LEU A 387 -12.03 3.64 2.69
C LEU A 387 -10.64 3.79 2.05
N ARG A 388 -10.10 5.00 2.14
CA ARG A 388 -8.82 5.43 1.51
C ARG A 388 -7.63 4.61 1.99
N GLU A 389 -7.70 4.17 3.25
CA GLU A 389 -6.67 3.41 3.95
C GLU A 389 -6.30 2.09 3.28
N PHE A 390 -7.22 1.55 2.49
CA PHE A 390 -7.06 0.29 1.78
C PHE A 390 -6.83 0.46 0.28
N ASP A 391 -6.55 1.67 -0.21
CA ASP A 391 -6.07 1.91 -1.57
C ASP A 391 -4.61 1.50 -1.73
N VAL A 392 -4.26 0.94 -2.89
CA VAL A 392 -3.04 0.14 -3.03
C VAL A 392 -2.42 0.27 -4.40
N ALA A 393 -1.09 0.41 -4.44
CA ALA A 393 -0.33 0.49 -5.68
C ALA A 393 -0.31 -0.82 -6.48
N ARG A 394 -0.19 -1.95 -5.76
CA ARG A 394 -0.11 -3.28 -6.36
C ARG A 394 -0.54 -4.33 -5.34
N THR A 395 -1.41 -5.25 -5.76
CA THR A 395 -1.71 -6.48 -5.02
C THR A 395 -0.87 -7.59 -5.63
N LEU A 396 0.05 -8.18 -4.85
CA LEU A 396 0.86 -9.32 -5.33
C LEU A 396 0.20 -10.65 -4.96
N LYS A 397 0.56 -11.71 -5.70
CA LYS A 397 0.16 -13.11 -5.41
C LYS A 397 0.42 -13.52 -3.95
N GLU A 398 1.47 -12.99 -3.32
CA GLU A 398 1.80 -13.29 -1.92
C GLU A 398 0.94 -12.52 -0.91
N ASP A 399 0.35 -11.37 -1.29
CA ASP A 399 -0.62 -10.67 -0.43
C ASP A 399 -1.91 -11.50 -0.29
N HIS A 400 -2.27 -12.33 -1.28
CA HIS A 400 -3.38 -13.30 -1.19
C HIS A 400 -3.13 -14.41 -0.15
N ALA A 401 -1.87 -14.77 0.12
CA ALA A 401 -1.50 -15.85 1.03
C ALA A 401 -1.44 -15.42 2.51
N ARG A 402 -1.61 -14.12 2.81
CA ARG A 402 -1.45 -13.56 4.17
C ARG A 402 -2.41 -14.14 5.21
N ALA A 403 -3.67 -14.38 4.84
CA ALA A 403 -4.64 -14.96 5.77
C ALA A 403 -4.20 -16.36 6.21
N ALA A 404 -3.78 -17.21 5.26
CA ALA A 404 -3.28 -18.56 5.55
C ALA A 404 -1.97 -18.56 6.37
N GLU A 405 -1.11 -17.56 6.19
CA GLU A 405 0.10 -17.41 7.02
C GLU A 405 -0.18 -17.06 8.49
N TYR A 406 -1.22 -16.25 8.76
CA TYR A 406 -1.60 -15.94 10.14
C TYR A 406 -2.22 -17.14 10.86
N GLN A 407 -2.99 -17.98 10.15
CA GLN A 407 -3.46 -19.25 10.70
C GLN A 407 -2.27 -20.17 11.05
N ARG A 408 -1.31 -20.33 10.13
CA ARG A 408 -0.07 -21.08 10.40
C ARG A 408 0.73 -20.52 11.57
N ARG A 409 0.75 -19.20 11.76
CA ARG A 409 1.36 -18.57 12.94
C ARG A 409 0.61 -18.92 14.23
N LYS A 410 -0.72 -18.94 14.22
CA LYS A 410 -1.54 -19.31 15.38
C LYS A 410 -1.33 -20.78 15.76
N GLU A 411 -1.25 -21.66 14.77
CA GLU A 411 -0.89 -23.09 14.96
C GLU A 411 0.50 -23.23 15.58
N ARG A 412 1.49 -22.47 15.10
CA ARG A 412 2.84 -22.43 15.68
C ARG A 412 2.86 -21.96 17.12
N GLN A 413 2.10 -20.91 17.45
CA GLN A 413 1.99 -20.41 18.82
C GLN A 413 1.29 -21.41 19.75
N ARG A 414 0.28 -22.13 19.27
CA ARG A 414 -0.36 -23.21 20.03
C ARG A 414 0.56 -24.41 20.25
N ALA A 415 1.42 -24.70 19.27
CA ALA A 415 2.42 -25.76 19.35
C ALA A 415 3.70 -25.31 20.09
N ALA A 416 3.82 -24.04 20.47
CA ALA A 416 4.96 -23.54 21.23
C ALA A 416 4.88 -24.04 22.68
N PRO A 417 5.98 -24.53 23.26
CA PRO A 417 5.99 -25.01 24.62
C PRO A 417 5.74 -23.88 25.61
N VAL A 418 5.14 -24.22 26.75
CA VAL A 418 4.94 -23.28 27.87
C VAL A 418 6.32 -22.90 28.42
N SER A 419 6.48 -21.63 28.79
CA SER A 419 7.72 -21.05 29.31
C SER A 419 8.43 -21.97 30.32
N GLY A 420 9.63 -22.46 29.98
CA GLY A 420 10.44 -23.36 30.81
C GLY A 420 11.13 -24.51 30.06
N GLU A 421 10.66 -24.86 28.85
CA GLU A 421 11.27 -25.91 28.01
C GLU A 421 12.33 -25.36 27.03
N ASN A 422 13.23 -26.23 26.57
CA ASN A 422 14.42 -25.89 25.77
C ASN A 422 14.04 -25.31 24.39
N LEU A 423 14.22 -23.98 24.22
CA LEU A 423 13.91 -23.25 22.99
C LEU A 423 14.55 -23.86 21.73
N ASP A 424 15.77 -24.38 21.85
CA ASP A 424 16.49 -25.02 20.75
C ASP A 424 15.78 -26.28 20.24
N ASP A 425 15.20 -27.09 21.14
CA ASP A 425 14.48 -28.31 20.77
C ASP A 425 13.16 -27.99 20.10
N TYR A 426 12.47 -26.93 20.56
CA TYR A 426 11.30 -26.40 19.88
C TYR A 426 11.66 -25.93 18.46
N LEU A 427 12.70 -25.12 18.28
CA LEU A 427 13.12 -24.62 16.97
C LEU A 427 13.54 -25.76 16.02
N ARG A 428 14.18 -26.82 16.53
CA ARG A 428 14.43 -28.05 15.76
C ARG A 428 13.15 -28.74 15.32
N SER A 429 12.15 -28.83 16.20
CA SER A 429 10.86 -29.47 15.88
C SER A 429 10.07 -28.76 14.77
N LEU A 430 10.40 -27.50 14.47
CA LEU A 430 9.78 -26.74 13.38
C LEU A 430 10.30 -27.15 12.00
N GLU A 431 11.44 -27.84 11.90
CA GLU A 431 12.07 -28.25 10.64
C GLU A 431 12.31 -27.05 9.69
N ILE A 432 12.91 -25.98 10.21
CA ILE A 432 13.09 -24.72 9.49
C ILE A 432 14.06 -24.92 8.31
N LYS A 433 13.57 -24.65 7.10
CA LYS A 433 14.33 -24.67 5.86
C LYS A 433 14.51 -23.24 5.35
N VAL A 434 15.75 -22.88 5.01
CA VAL A 434 16.06 -21.59 4.39
C VAL A 434 16.68 -21.83 3.02
N LYS A 435 16.24 -21.08 2.01
CA LYS A 435 16.88 -21.06 0.69
C LYS A 435 17.36 -19.66 0.40
N ILE A 436 18.68 -19.47 0.47
CA ILE A 436 19.33 -18.19 0.21
C ILE A 436 19.59 -18.07 -1.29
N VAL A 437 19.18 -16.95 -1.88
CA VAL A 437 19.36 -16.66 -3.29
C VAL A 437 19.92 -15.24 -3.49
N THR A 438 20.69 -15.04 -4.55
CA THR A 438 20.97 -13.70 -5.05
C THR A 438 19.69 -13.13 -5.68
N ALA A 439 19.30 -11.93 -5.28
CA ALA A 439 18.06 -11.32 -5.73
C ALA A 439 18.25 -10.77 -7.14
N ARG A 440 17.59 -11.39 -8.11
CA ARG A 440 17.51 -10.95 -9.51
C ARG A 440 16.05 -10.90 -9.96
N ASP A 441 15.76 -10.09 -10.96
CA ASP A 441 14.45 -9.95 -11.61
C ASP A 441 13.28 -9.89 -10.62
N ALA A 442 12.41 -10.90 -10.62
CA ALA A 442 11.22 -10.97 -9.76
C ALA A 442 11.57 -10.97 -8.26
N THR A 443 12.70 -11.58 -7.86
CA THR A 443 13.14 -11.56 -6.46
C THR A 443 13.58 -10.16 -6.06
N LEU A 444 14.20 -9.40 -6.98
CA LEU A 444 14.62 -8.03 -6.70
C LEU A 444 13.41 -7.10 -6.52
N GLU A 445 12.37 -7.24 -7.36
CA GLU A 445 11.08 -6.56 -7.18
C GLU A 445 10.46 -6.86 -5.81
N ARG A 446 10.57 -8.12 -5.35
CA ARG A 446 10.10 -8.51 -4.02
C ARG A 446 10.89 -7.84 -2.90
N VAL A 447 12.21 -7.66 -3.05
CA VAL A 447 13.03 -6.92 -2.08
C VAL A 447 12.62 -5.45 -2.02
N VAL A 448 12.42 -4.78 -3.17
CA VAL A 448 11.90 -3.39 -3.22
C VAL A 448 10.56 -3.28 -2.49
N GLN A 449 9.69 -4.27 -2.65
CA GLN A 449 8.43 -4.30 -1.93
C GLN A 449 8.63 -4.48 -0.42
N MET A 450 9.58 -5.33 0.00
CA MET A 450 9.93 -5.50 1.42
C MET A 450 10.51 -4.23 2.02
N GLU A 451 11.35 -3.49 1.29
CA GLU A 451 11.85 -2.18 1.66
C GLU A 451 10.66 -1.27 1.98
N GLY A 452 9.67 -1.17 1.09
CA GLY A 452 8.47 -0.36 1.31
C GLY A 452 7.55 -0.82 2.45
N LYS A 453 7.54 -2.12 2.80
CA LYS A 453 6.58 -2.73 3.75
C LYS A 453 7.14 -2.96 5.17
N THR A 454 8.47 -2.96 5.36
CA THR A 454 9.10 -3.45 6.60
C THR A 454 9.57 -2.31 7.49
N ASN A 455 8.87 -2.10 8.61
CA ASN A 455 9.22 -1.08 9.62
C ASN A 455 9.84 -1.69 10.89
N GLN A 456 9.37 -2.86 11.34
CA GLN A 456 9.76 -3.43 12.63
C GLN A 456 11.13 -4.11 12.61
N PHE A 457 11.46 -4.76 11.51
CA PHE A 457 12.76 -5.40 11.33
C PHE A 457 13.47 -4.83 10.10
N ASN A 458 13.70 -3.51 10.14
CA ASN A 458 14.57 -2.81 9.21
C ASN A 458 15.65 -2.09 10.02
N THR A 459 16.90 -2.48 9.84
CA THR A 459 18.01 -2.03 10.69
C THR A 459 18.36 -0.57 10.47
N THR A 460 18.27 -0.04 9.25
CA THR A 460 18.70 1.33 8.92
C THR A 460 17.55 2.29 8.61
N THR A 461 16.31 1.80 8.56
CA THR A 461 15.09 2.51 8.15
C THR A 461 15.11 3.04 6.70
N ARG A 462 16.11 2.66 5.91
CA ARG A 462 16.18 3.02 4.49
C ARG A 462 15.04 2.36 3.69
N ARG A 463 14.73 2.99 2.57
CA ARG A 463 13.73 2.54 1.60
C ARG A 463 14.40 2.52 0.24
N LEU A 464 15.12 1.44 -0.05
CA LEU A 464 15.86 1.33 -1.30
C LEU A 464 14.88 1.12 -2.47
N SER A 465 14.96 2.00 -3.46
CA SER A 465 14.23 1.83 -4.72
C SER A 465 14.88 0.75 -5.59
N ARG A 466 14.18 0.30 -6.63
CA ARG A 466 14.76 -0.60 -7.64
C ARG A 466 16.09 -0.07 -8.18
N ALA A 467 16.13 1.22 -8.52
CA ALA A 467 17.31 1.90 -9.03
C ALA A 467 18.47 1.95 -8.01
N ASP A 468 18.18 2.05 -6.72
CA ASP A 468 19.22 2.02 -5.68
C ASP A 468 19.85 0.62 -5.55
N LEU A 469 19.02 -0.44 -5.58
CA LEU A 469 19.50 -1.82 -5.53
C LEU A 469 20.32 -2.17 -6.79
N ASP A 470 19.87 -1.75 -7.97
CA ASP A 470 20.62 -1.94 -9.22
C ASP A 470 21.98 -1.22 -9.16
N ARG A 471 22.04 -0.02 -8.56
CA ARG A 471 23.30 0.71 -8.37
C ARG A 471 24.26 -0.04 -7.45
N ILE A 472 23.78 -0.63 -6.36
CA ILE A 472 24.59 -1.45 -5.44
C ILE A 472 25.22 -2.63 -6.21
N ILE A 473 24.41 -3.35 -6.99
CA ILE A 473 24.86 -4.49 -7.79
C ILE A 473 25.91 -4.06 -8.81
N GLN A 474 25.67 -2.97 -9.55
CA GLN A 474 26.60 -2.43 -10.55
C GLN A 474 27.93 -1.97 -9.96
N SER A 475 27.93 -1.54 -8.69
CA SER A 475 29.12 -1.10 -7.96
C SER A 475 29.97 -2.28 -7.46
N GLY A 476 29.56 -3.52 -7.72
CA GLY A 476 30.22 -4.74 -7.24
C GLY A 476 29.71 -5.24 -5.88
N GLY A 477 28.64 -4.63 -5.36
CA GLY A 477 27.87 -5.15 -4.23
C GLY A 477 26.92 -6.28 -4.64
N GLU A 478 26.07 -6.70 -3.71
CA GLU A 478 25.11 -7.79 -3.94
C GLU A 478 23.84 -7.61 -3.10
N VAL A 479 22.73 -8.13 -3.60
CA VAL A 479 21.47 -8.21 -2.87
C VAL A 479 21.11 -9.66 -2.67
N PHE A 480 20.88 -10.06 -1.42
CA PHE A 480 20.47 -11.41 -1.06
C PHE A 480 19.04 -11.43 -0.56
N ALA A 481 18.36 -12.53 -0.81
CA ALA A 481 17.03 -12.81 -0.32
C ALA A 481 16.93 -14.24 0.20
N VAL A 482 16.07 -14.49 1.17
CA VAL A 482 15.86 -15.80 1.78
C VAL A 482 14.40 -16.17 1.68
N ASN A 483 14.14 -17.29 1.01
CA ASN A 483 12.89 -18.02 1.16
C ASN A 483 12.97 -18.87 2.43
N VAL A 484 11.95 -18.78 3.30
CA VAL A 484 11.88 -19.54 4.55
C VAL A 484 10.66 -20.46 4.50
N ALA A 485 10.82 -21.70 4.93
CA ALA A 485 9.75 -22.66 5.15
C ALA A 485 9.93 -23.38 6.49
N ASP A 486 8.84 -23.87 7.07
CA ASP A 486 8.86 -24.79 8.22
C ASP A 486 7.80 -25.88 8.02
N ARG A 487 7.61 -26.78 9.00
CA ARG A 487 6.62 -27.88 8.89
C ARG A 487 5.18 -27.42 8.69
N PHE A 488 4.86 -26.17 9.00
CA PHE A 488 3.53 -25.59 8.80
C PHE A 488 3.40 -24.96 7.40
N GLY A 489 4.51 -24.71 6.72
CA GLY A 489 4.55 -24.47 5.27
C GLY A 489 5.56 -23.42 4.83
N ASP A 490 5.47 -23.03 3.55
CA ASP A 490 6.36 -22.07 2.90
C ASP A 490 5.90 -20.62 3.17
N TYR A 491 6.83 -19.76 3.59
CA TYR A 491 6.61 -18.33 3.85
C TYR A 491 7.05 -17.44 2.69
N GLY A 492 7.59 -17.98 1.61
CA GLY A 492 8.15 -17.22 0.49
C GLY A 492 9.38 -16.42 0.91
N VAL A 493 9.72 -15.42 0.09
CA VAL A 493 10.84 -14.51 0.39
C VAL A 493 10.47 -13.59 1.55
N THR A 494 11.17 -13.75 2.68
CA THR A 494 10.86 -13.07 3.95
C THR A 494 12.04 -12.36 4.60
N VAL A 495 13.27 -12.62 4.17
CA VAL A 495 14.47 -11.91 4.63
C VAL A 495 15.21 -11.40 3.41
N ALA A 496 15.76 -10.20 3.49
CA ALA A 496 16.62 -9.67 2.44
C ALA A 496 17.67 -8.73 3.01
N CYS A 497 18.80 -8.61 2.33
CA CYS A 497 19.80 -7.60 2.66
C CYS A 497 20.51 -7.10 1.40
N ALA A 498 20.95 -5.84 1.45
CA ALA A 498 21.80 -5.22 0.44
C ALA A 498 23.20 -5.02 1.03
N VAL A 499 24.21 -5.44 0.27
CA VAL A 499 25.61 -5.46 0.70
C VAL A 499 26.44 -4.65 -0.29
N GLU A 500 27.11 -3.61 0.21
CA GLU A 500 28.04 -2.78 -0.54
C GLU A 500 29.48 -3.25 -0.29
N MET A 501 30.33 -3.17 -1.31
CA MET A 501 31.74 -3.60 -1.23
C MET A 501 32.68 -2.41 -1.35
N ASP A 502 33.53 -2.21 -0.34
CA ASP A 502 34.67 -1.31 -0.41
C ASP A 502 35.95 -2.12 -0.59
N LYS A 503 36.52 -2.06 -1.81
CA LYS A 503 37.74 -2.77 -2.17
C LYS A 503 38.98 -2.16 -1.54
N ARG A 504 38.99 -0.86 -1.21
CA ARG A 504 40.16 -0.19 -0.62
C ARG A 504 40.33 -0.59 0.83
N ASP A 505 39.23 -0.61 1.56
CA ASP A 505 39.19 -0.97 2.98
C ASP A 505 38.99 -2.47 3.23
N ARG A 506 38.88 -3.28 2.16
CA ARG A 506 38.56 -4.71 2.20
C ARG A 506 37.35 -4.99 3.09
N ARG A 507 36.30 -4.17 2.96
CA ARG A 507 35.12 -4.18 3.81
C ARG A 507 33.86 -4.47 3.01
N ALA A 508 33.04 -5.39 3.49
CA ALA A 508 31.67 -5.56 3.05
C ALA A 508 30.72 -4.88 4.03
N SER A 509 29.74 -4.11 3.57
CA SER A 509 28.83 -3.33 4.40
C SER A 509 27.38 -3.71 4.12
N VAL A 510 26.67 -4.27 5.09
CA VAL A 510 25.23 -4.52 5.03
C VAL A 510 24.49 -3.21 5.29
N THR A 511 24.14 -2.47 4.24
CA THR A 511 23.55 -1.12 4.34
C THR A 511 22.03 -1.12 4.46
N SER A 512 21.39 -2.25 4.16
CA SER A 512 19.98 -2.52 4.46
C SER A 512 19.80 -3.99 4.84
N PHE A 513 19.11 -4.25 5.95
CA PHE A 513 18.68 -5.58 6.35
C PHE A 513 17.21 -5.55 6.73
N LEU A 514 16.42 -6.44 6.13
CA LEU A 514 14.98 -6.48 6.21
C LEU A 514 14.51 -7.88 6.60
N MET A 515 13.51 -7.96 7.47
CA MET A 515 12.83 -9.20 7.76
C MET A 515 11.33 -8.99 7.96
N SER A 516 10.54 -9.89 7.38
CA SER A 516 9.11 -9.96 7.65
C SER A 516 8.87 -10.39 9.10
N CYS A 517 8.00 -9.66 9.81
CA CYS A 517 7.64 -9.91 11.21
C CYS A 517 7.10 -11.33 11.51
N ARG A 518 6.76 -12.12 10.48
CA ARG A 518 6.18 -13.46 10.58
C ARG A 518 7.19 -14.60 10.81
N ILE A 519 8.49 -14.34 10.60
CA ILE A 519 9.55 -15.34 10.81
C ILE A 519 10.63 -14.86 11.82
N ILE A 520 10.40 -13.73 12.49
CA ILE A 520 11.28 -13.24 13.56
C ILE A 520 11.40 -14.33 14.63
N GLY A 521 12.64 -14.60 15.06
CA GLY A 521 12.94 -15.60 16.09
C GLY A 521 13.17 -17.01 15.56
N LEU A 522 13.03 -17.25 14.25
CA LEU A 522 13.36 -18.56 13.64
C LEU A 522 14.86 -18.69 13.32
N GLY A 523 15.64 -17.60 13.40
CA GLY A 523 17.09 -17.60 13.17
C GLY A 523 17.50 -17.43 11.69
N ALA A 524 16.55 -17.26 10.77
CA ALA A 524 16.84 -17.04 9.35
C ALA A 524 17.72 -15.81 9.09
N GLU A 525 17.67 -14.81 9.97
CA GLU A 525 18.59 -13.66 9.95
C GLU A 525 20.05 -14.04 10.14
N LEU A 526 20.32 -14.99 11.04
CA LEU A 526 21.67 -15.43 11.37
C LEU A 526 22.23 -16.29 10.24
N ALA A 527 21.40 -17.15 9.64
CA ALA A 527 21.76 -17.91 8.44
C ALA A 527 22.12 -17.00 7.26
N LEU A 528 21.39 -15.90 7.06
CA LEU A 528 21.71 -14.92 6.01
C LEU A 528 23.05 -14.22 6.28
N LEU A 529 23.30 -13.76 7.51
CA LEU A 529 24.57 -13.10 7.85
C LEU A 529 25.77 -14.05 7.72
N SER A 530 25.61 -15.33 8.07
CA SER A 530 26.59 -16.38 7.83
C SER A 530 26.94 -16.51 6.35
N HIS A 531 25.93 -16.62 5.48
CA HIS A 531 26.11 -16.68 4.03
C HIS A 531 26.80 -15.43 3.48
N VAL A 532 26.37 -14.23 3.91
CA VAL A 532 26.97 -12.96 3.50
C VAL A 532 28.43 -12.87 3.94
N GLY A 533 28.75 -13.33 5.16
CA GLY A 533 30.13 -13.39 5.66
C GLY A 533 31.01 -14.28 4.80
N ALA A 534 30.54 -15.49 4.47
CA ALA A 534 31.26 -16.40 3.58
C ALA A 534 31.45 -15.79 2.16
N TRP A 535 30.40 -15.21 1.60
CA TRP A 535 30.44 -14.53 0.31
C TRP A 535 31.42 -13.35 0.28
N ALA A 536 31.45 -12.54 1.34
CA ALA A 536 32.32 -11.38 1.47
C ALA A 536 33.79 -11.81 1.62
N LYS A 537 34.05 -12.83 2.44
CA LYS A 537 35.39 -13.41 2.64
C LYS A 537 35.97 -13.96 1.33
N GLN A 538 35.16 -14.68 0.55
CA GLN A 538 35.56 -15.18 -0.78
C GLN A 538 35.93 -14.05 -1.76
N ARG A 539 35.42 -12.84 -1.55
CA ARG A 539 35.74 -11.64 -2.35
C ARG A 539 36.88 -10.80 -1.76
N GLY A 540 37.57 -11.32 -0.76
CA GLY A 540 38.76 -10.70 -0.17
C GLY A 540 38.47 -9.68 0.93
N ALA A 541 37.22 -9.55 1.39
CA ALA A 541 36.92 -8.71 2.54
C ALA A 541 37.47 -9.34 3.84
N THR A 542 38.05 -8.50 4.69
CA THR A 542 38.52 -8.87 6.03
C THR A 542 37.52 -8.45 7.11
N THR A 543 36.60 -7.55 6.79
CA THR A 543 35.58 -7.08 7.74
C THR A 543 34.19 -7.09 7.09
N LEU A 544 33.21 -7.61 7.82
CA LEU A 544 31.80 -7.44 7.52
C LEU A 544 31.21 -6.42 8.50
N SER A 545 30.65 -5.34 7.98
CA SER A 545 30.02 -4.28 8.76
C SER A 545 28.50 -4.33 8.63
N GLY A 546 27.81 -4.10 9.74
CA GLY A 546 26.37 -3.91 9.83
C GLY A 546 26.05 -2.53 10.40
N TYR A 547 24.85 -2.02 10.11
CA TYR A 547 24.42 -0.71 10.60
C TYR A 547 23.04 -0.77 11.23
N VAL A 548 22.87 -0.06 12.34
CA VAL A 548 21.60 0.08 13.05
C VAL A 548 21.31 1.56 13.30
N LYS A 549 20.20 2.05 12.76
CA LYS A 549 19.63 3.36 13.08
C LYS A 549 18.42 3.17 13.98
N PRO A 550 18.53 3.43 15.29
CA PRO A 550 17.39 3.28 16.20
C PRO A 550 16.21 4.16 15.77
N SER A 551 15.01 3.60 15.81
CA SER A 551 13.73 4.28 15.66
C SER A 551 12.69 3.65 16.59
N ASP A 552 11.60 4.36 16.90
CA ASP A 552 10.56 3.84 17.78
C ASP A 552 9.97 2.50 17.33
N LYS A 553 10.03 2.22 16.02
CA LYS A 553 9.41 1.05 15.41
C LYS A 553 10.35 -0.14 15.23
N ASN A 554 11.68 0.06 15.13
CA ASN A 554 12.61 -1.01 14.77
C ASN A 554 13.32 -1.69 15.96
N GLN A 555 12.75 -1.60 17.16
CA GLN A 555 13.29 -2.22 18.38
C GLN A 555 13.69 -3.70 18.18
N PRO A 556 12.91 -4.55 17.48
CA PRO A 556 13.28 -5.95 17.24
C PRO A 556 14.56 -6.17 16.42
N ALA A 557 15.01 -5.16 15.67
CA ALA A 557 16.18 -5.26 14.79
C ALA A 557 17.49 -4.81 15.46
N ARG A 558 17.40 -4.12 16.61
CA ARG A 558 18.52 -3.36 17.18
C ARG A 558 19.66 -4.25 17.68
N ASP A 559 19.34 -5.47 18.11
CA ASP A 559 20.28 -6.44 18.66
C ASP A 559 20.76 -7.46 17.62
N LEU A 560 20.35 -7.35 16.35
CA LEU A 560 20.67 -8.31 15.29
C LEU A 560 22.16 -8.61 15.21
N TYR A 561 22.98 -7.57 15.06
CA TYR A 561 24.41 -7.74 14.85
C TYR A 561 25.12 -8.23 16.12
N GLN A 562 24.67 -7.79 17.31
CA GLN A 562 25.15 -8.33 18.58
C GLN A 562 24.87 -9.84 18.69
N ARG A 563 23.65 -10.28 18.36
CA ARG A 563 23.25 -11.69 18.34
C ARG A 563 24.02 -12.52 17.31
N ALA A 564 24.44 -11.90 16.21
CA ALA A 564 25.28 -12.52 15.19
C ALA A 564 26.79 -12.47 15.52
N GLY A 565 27.18 -11.97 16.70
CA GLY A 565 28.57 -11.95 17.16
C GLY A 565 29.41 -10.78 16.68
N PHE A 566 28.80 -9.72 16.14
CA PHE A 566 29.50 -8.49 15.76
C PHE A 566 29.82 -7.67 17.01
N ALA A 567 30.93 -6.92 16.96
CA ALA A 567 31.30 -5.96 17.99
C ALA A 567 30.88 -4.54 17.58
N GLU A 568 30.37 -3.75 18.53
CA GLU A 568 30.04 -2.35 18.27
C GLU A 568 31.31 -1.54 17.99
N SER A 569 31.30 -0.79 16.89
CA SER A 569 32.39 0.09 16.47
C SER A 569 32.22 1.45 17.13
N LYS A 570 33.33 2.13 17.48
CA LYS A 570 33.27 3.54 17.95
C LYS A 570 32.86 4.53 16.85
N ALA A 571 32.89 4.10 15.58
CA ALA A 571 32.50 4.92 14.45
C ALA A 571 30.98 4.86 14.24
N GLN A 572 30.39 6.02 13.96
CA GLN A 572 28.99 6.15 13.55
C GLN A 572 28.92 6.67 12.12
N ASP A 573 27.90 6.22 11.39
CA ASP A 573 27.53 6.79 10.11
C ASP A 573 26.32 7.71 10.30
N GLY A 574 26.45 8.99 9.94
CA GLY A 574 25.37 9.97 10.13
C GLY A 574 24.07 9.62 9.41
N SER A 575 24.13 8.77 8.38
CA SER A 575 22.96 8.32 7.62
C SER A 575 22.43 6.95 8.07
N LEU A 576 23.32 6.00 8.42
CA LEU A 576 23.00 4.59 8.72
C LEU A 576 22.95 4.25 10.22
N GLY A 577 23.47 5.13 11.09
CA GLY A 577 23.49 4.94 12.55
C GLY A 577 24.75 4.23 13.07
N SER A 578 24.60 3.48 14.16
CA SER A 578 25.70 2.77 14.83
C SER A 578 26.24 1.65 13.94
N ARG A 579 27.56 1.56 13.80
CA ARG A 579 28.25 0.52 13.04
C ARG A 579 28.67 -0.64 13.94
N TRP A 580 28.48 -1.86 13.43
CA TRP A 580 28.88 -3.11 14.07
C TRP A 580 29.82 -3.85 13.12
N ASP A 581 30.95 -4.33 13.60
CA ASP A 581 31.99 -4.95 12.78
C ASP A 581 32.20 -6.42 13.20
N TYR A 582 32.34 -7.30 12.21
CA TYR A 582 32.73 -8.71 12.38
C TYR A 582 34.04 -8.97 11.63
N ASP A 583 35.00 -9.58 12.33
CA ASP A 583 36.30 -9.95 11.78
C ASP A 583 36.19 -11.25 10.96
N LEU A 584 36.24 -11.11 9.64
CA LEU A 584 36.15 -12.24 8.70
C LEU A 584 37.46 -13.02 8.60
N GLU A 585 38.59 -12.48 9.06
CA GLU A 585 39.86 -13.20 9.07
C GLU A 585 39.82 -14.31 10.13
N ARG A 586 39.20 -14.02 11.28
CA ARG A 586 39.02 -14.98 12.38
C ARG A 586 38.01 -16.09 12.05
N SER A 587 36.81 -15.73 11.61
CA SER A 587 35.74 -16.70 11.28
C SER A 587 34.66 -16.06 10.39
N VAL A 588 33.60 -16.79 10.08
CA VAL A 588 32.36 -16.21 9.53
C VAL A 588 31.26 -16.32 10.57
N PRO A 589 30.20 -15.48 10.55
CA PRO A 589 29.06 -15.64 11.45
C PRO A 589 28.46 -17.05 11.33
N GLU A 590 27.97 -17.61 12.43
CA GLU A 590 27.49 -18.99 12.45
C GLU A 590 26.02 -19.10 12.03
N THR A 591 25.70 -20.16 11.28
CA THR A 591 24.32 -20.57 11.02
C THR A 591 23.79 -21.36 12.23
N PRO A 592 22.61 -21.02 12.78
CA PRO A 592 22.00 -21.78 13.86
C PRO A 592 21.81 -23.26 13.52
N LYS A 593 22.04 -24.15 14.49
CA LYS A 593 22.05 -25.61 14.29
C LYS A 593 20.70 -26.21 13.89
N TRP A 594 19.60 -25.50 14.12
CA TRP A 594 18.24 -25.93 13.78
C TRP A 594 17.81 -25.50 12.37
N ILE A 595 18.65 -24.79 11.63
CA ILE A 595 18.35 -24.32 10.29
C ILE A 595 18.94 -25.28 9.26
N HIS A 596 18.08 -25.71 8.34
CA HIS A 596 18.47 -26.47 7.15
C HIS A 596 18.60 -25.49 5.98
N ALA A 597 19.84 -25.14 5.62
CA ALA A 597 20.18 -24.12 4.61
C ALA A 597 20.60 -24.69 3.26
#